data_AF-A0A378MWC4-F1
#
_entry.id   AF-A0A378MWC4-F1
#
_cell.length_a   1.000
_cell.length_b   1.000
_cell.length_c   1.000
_cell.angle_alpha   90.00
_cell.angle_beta   90.00
_cell.angle_gamma   90.00
#
_symmetry.space_group_name_H-M   'P 1'
#
loop_
_entity.id
_entity.type
_entity.pdbx_description
1 polymer ?
#
loop_
_entity_poly.entity_id
_entity_poly.type
_entity_poly.pdbx_seq_one_letter_code
_entity_poly.pdbx_strand_id
1 'polypeptide(L)' 'MDLFESKKQLIELIKKYDSDKEIYSSSSYNESQLRTDFLDPFFVYLDGI' A
#
# COMPACT_ATOMS: atom_id res chain seq x y z
N MET A 1 6.17 -4.39 16.87
CA MET A 1 4.92 -4.45 16.08
C MET A 1 4.39 -5.86 16.25
N ASP A 2 3.12 -6.03 16.63
CA ASP A 2 2.52 -7.36 16.71
C ASP A 2 2.32 -7.90 15.30
N LEU A 3 2.70 -9.15 15.04
CA LEU A 3 2.65 -9.76 13.69
C LEU A 3 1.24 -9.67 13.09
N PHE A 4 0.22 -9.82 13.94
CA PHE A 4 -1.19 -9.68 13.56
C PHE A 4 -1.54 -8.27 13.09
N GLU A 5 -0.97 -7.24 13.73
CA GLU A 5 -1.22 -5.85 13.39
C GLU A 5 -0.54 -5.50 12.04
N SER A 6 0.71 -5.92 11.83
CA SER A 6 1.40 -5.74 10.53
C SER A 6 0.61 -6.37 9.38
N LYS A 7 0.09 -7.59 9.60
CA LYS A 7 -0.71 -8.31 8.60
C LYS A 7 -2.04 -7.64 8.31
N LYS A 8 -2.70 -7.08 9.33
CA LYS A 8 -3.95 -6.33 9.19
C LYS A 8 -3.72 -5.05 8.40
N GLN A 9 -2.70 -4.28 8.74
CA GLN A 9 -2.31 -3.05 8.03
C GLN A 9 -2.01 -3.34 6.55
N LEU A 10 -1.30 -4.43 6.25
CA LEU A 10 -1.03 -4.88 4.88
C LEU A 10 -2.33 -5.16 4.10
N ILE A 11 -3.28 -5.88 4.70
CA ILE A 11 -4.56 -6.21 4.06
C ILE A 11 -5.39 -4.95 3.80
N GLU A 12 -5.43 -4.01 4.75
CA GLU A 12 -6.13 -2.73 4.56
C GLU A 12 -5.48 -1.88 3.46
N LEU A 13 -4.15 -1.86 3.40
CA LEU A 13 -3.40 -1.16 2.34
C LEU A 13 -3.74 -1.73 0.96
N ILE A 14 -3.75 -3.06 0.82
CA ILE A 14 -4.10 -3.74 -0.45
C ILE A 14 -5.56 -3.45 -0.85
N LYS A 15 -6.50 -3.47 0.10
CA LYS A 15 -7.91 -3.16 -0.19
C LYS A 15 -8.11 -1.73 -0.66
N LYS A 16 -7.37 -0.79 -0.06
CA LYS A 16 -7.39 0.61 -0.46
C LYS A 16 -6.83 0.77 -1.88
N TYR A 17 -5.71 0.11 -2.16
CA TYR A 17 -5.15 0.08 -3.51
C TYR A 17 -6.11 -0.48 -4.56
N ASP A 18 -6.76 -1.60 -4.25
CA ASP A 18 -7.71 -2.25 -5.16
C ASP A 18 -8.96 -1.38 -5.41
N SER A 19 -9.45 -0.69 -4.38
CA SER A 19 -10.62 0.21 -4.49
C SER A 19 -10.29 1.46 -5.31
N ASP A 20 -9.09 2.01 -5.15
CA ASP A 20 -8.64 3.21 -5.84
C ASP A 20 -7.82 2.89 -7.10
N LYS A 21 -7.85 1.64 -7.59
CA LYS A 21 -7.04 1.14 -8.73
C LYS A 21 -7.18 1.97 -10.00
N GLU A 22 -8.36 2.54 -10.24
CA GLU A 22 -8.63 3.45 -11.35
C GLU A 22 -7.90 4.79 -11.19
N ILE A 23 -7.73 5.27 -9.95
CA ILE A 23 -6.92 6.46 -9.64
C ILE A 23 -5.44 6.15 -9.87
N TYR A 24 -4.96 5.00 -9.39
CA TYR A 24 -3.57 4.57 -9.59
C TYR A 24 -3.23 4.30 -11.07
N SER A 25 -4.22 3.94 -11.89
CA SER A 25 -4.07 3.76 -13.34
C SER A 25 -4.34 5.04 -14.14
N SER A 26 -4.75 6.12 -13.48
CA SER A 26 -5.01 7.40 -14.14
C SER A 26 -3.69 8.11 -14.48
N SER A 27 -3.64 8.79 -15.62
CA SER A 27 -2.45 9.56 -16.04
C SER A 27 -2.07 10.69 -15.08
N SER A 28 -2.96 11.06 -14.15
CA SER A 28 -2.71 12.05 -13.11
C SER A 28 -1.95 11.49 -11.90
N TYR A 29 -1.88 10.16 -11.76
CA TYR A 29 -1.20 9.50 -10.65
C TYR A 29 0.11 8.90 -11.14
N ASN A 30 1.24 9.38 -10.61
CA ASN A 30 2.57 9.03 -11.12
C ASN A 30 3.26 7.95 -10.28
N GLU A 31 4.27 7.29 -10.85
CA GLU A 31 5.03 6.23 -10.17
C GLU A 31 5.64 6.68 -8.84
N SER A 32 6.07 7.94 -8.74
CA SER A 32 6.61 8.49 -7.50
C SER A 32 5.57 8.55 -6.38
N GLN A 33 4.33 8.93 -6.70
CA GLN A 33 3.20 8.89 -5.76
C GLN A 33 2.88 7.46 -5.38
N LEU A 34 2.77 6.53 -6.35
CA LEU A 34 2.53 5.11 -6.07
C LEU A 34 3.56 4.54 -5.11
N ARG A 35 4.82 4.92 -5.33
CA ARG A 35 5.92 4.44 -4.51
C ARG A 35 5.80 4.93 -3.07
N THR A 36 5.49 6.20 -2.87
CA THR A 36 5.44 6.81 -1.55
C THR A 36 4.17 6.45 -0.79
N ASP A 37 3.03 6.36 -1.49
CA ASP A 37 1.70 6.16 -0.89
C ASP A 37 1.38 4.68 -0.64
N PHE A 38 1.91 3.78 -1.49
CA PHE A 38 1.63 2.34 -1.42
C PHE A 38 2.88 1.50 -1.18
N LEU A 39 3.92 1.62 -2.03
CA LEU A 39 5.06 0.70 -1.95
C LEU A 39 5.87 0.89 -0.66
N ASP A 40 6.13 2.12 -0.24
CA ASP A 40 6.88 2.43 0.98
C ASP A 40 6.23 1.81 2.22
N PRO A 41 4.95 2.08 2.54
CA PRO A 41 4.28 1.42 3.67
C PRO A 41 4.14 -0.09 3.45
N PHE A 42 3.91 -0.58 2.23
CA PHE A 42 3.84 -2.01 1.94
C PHE A 42 5.13 -2.74 2.33
N PHE A 43 6.29 -2.22 1.95
CA PHE A 43 7.59 -2.82 2.29
C PHE A 43 7.89 -2.71 3.78
N VAL A 44 7.53 -1.60 4.43
CA VAL A 44 7.66 -1.46 5.90
C VAL A 44 6.84 -2.53 6.64
N TYR A 45 5.61 -2.79 6.19
CA TYR A 45 4.77 -3.83 6.80
C TYR A 45 5.23 -5.25 6.46
N LEU A 46 5.91 -5.45 5.34
CA LEU A 46 6.40 -6.75 4.89
C LEU A 46 7.76 -7.12 5.51
N ASP A 47 8.66 -6.15 5.72
CA ASP A 47 9.94 -6.34 6.41
C ASP A 47 9.74 -6.57 7.92
N GLY A 48 8.64 -6.06 8.48
CA GLY A 48 8.22 -6.29 9.86
C GLY A 48 7.49 -7.61 10.12
N ILE A 49 7.48 -8.55 9.18
CA ILE A 49 6.85 -9.89 9.26
C ILE A 49 7.88 -11.00 9.31
#